data_AF-A0A520GH68-F1
#
_entry.id   AF-A0A520GH68-F1
#
_cell.length_a   1.000
_cell.length_b   1.000
_cell.length_c   1.000
_cell.angle_alpha   90.00
_cell.angle_beta   90.00
_cell.angle_gamma   90.00
#
_symmetry.space_group_name_H-M   'P 1'
#
loop_
_entity.id
_entity.type
_entity.pdbx_description
1 polymer ?
#
loop_
_entity_poly.entity_id
_entity_poly.type
_entity_poly.pdbx_seq_one_letter_code
_entity_poly.pdbx_strand_id
1 'polypeptide(L)'
;MSPDQVLAQFQATGVQTCFHDRHVNPQIYAGLDGTNWRLADYEARGGYQALRKILTDGLTPDQVIAEVKASGLRGRGGAGFPTGLKWSFMPRQFPGQKYLVCNSDEGEPGTCKDRDILQFNPHIVIEGMAIAA
;
A
#
# COMPACT_ATOMS: atom_id res chain seq x y z
N MET A 1 -40.74 33.22 7.64
CA MET A 1 -39.59 32.38 7.26
C MET A 1 -39.97 31.70 5.96
N SER A 2 -39.23 31.92 4.87
CA SER A 2 -39.55 31.33 3.56
C SER A 2 -39.15 29.84 3.52
N PRO A 3 -39.76 29.02 2.65
CA PRO A 3 -39.33 27.64 2.43
C PRO A 3 -37.83 27.53 2.13
N ASP A 4 -37.27 28.47 1.37
CA ASP A 4 -35.84 28.49 1.05
C ASP A 4 -34.96 28.69 2.28
N GLN A 5 -35.40 29.51 3.24
CA GLN A 5 -34.69 29.70 4.52
C GLN A 5 -34.69 28.43 5.38
N VAL A 6 -35.77 27.65 5.34
CA VAL A 6 -35.89 26.37 6.06
C VAL A 6 -35.07 25.29 5.35
N LEU A 7 -34.95 25.30 4.03
CA LEU A 7 -34.17 24.31 3.29
C LEU A 7 -32.66 24.56 3.37
N ALA A 8 -32.24 25.83 3.45
CA ALA A 8 -30.83 26.21 3.57
C ALA A 8 -30.14 25.58 4.80
N GLN A 9 -30.87 25.37 5.90
CA GLN A 9 -30.31 24.75 7.12
C GLN A 9 -30.03 23.24 6.97
N PHE A 10 -30.57 22.59 5.93
CA PHE A 10 -30.38 21.17 5.63
C PHE A 10 -29.48 20.94 4.41
N GLN A 11 -28.87 21.99 3.85
CA GLN A 11 -27.89 21.83 2.78
C GLN A 11 -26.62 21.17 3.32
N ALA A 12 -26.39 19.92 2.92
CA ALA A 12 -25.12 19.25 3.13
C ALA A 12 -24.07 19.87 2.20
N THR A 13 -22.98 20.38 2.78
CA THR A 13 -21.86 20.98 2.04
C THR A 13 -20.81 19.94 1.65
N GLY A 14 -21.06 18.66 1.95
CA GLY A 14 -20.09 17.58 1.83
C GLY A 14 -19.17 17.48 3.06
N VAL A 15 -18.86 18.60 3.71
CA VAL A 15 -17.98 18.69 4.91
C VAL A 15 -18.43 17.77 6.05
N GLN A 16 -19.73 17.46 6.15
CA GLN A 16 -20.26 16.54 7.16
C GLN A 16 -20.03 15.05 6.85
N THR A 17 -19.48 14.70 5.68
CA THR A 17 -19.16 13.30 5.38
C THR A 17 -17.96 12.82 6.20
N CYS A 18 -17.91 11.53 6.53
CA CYS A 18 -16.91 10.91 7.41
C CYS A 18 -15.45 10.97 6.91
N PHE A 19 -15.20 11.65 5.79
CA PHE A 19 -13.91 11.76 5.11
C PHE A 19 -13.26 13.14 5.21
N HIS A 20 -13.89 14.13 5.85
CA HIS A 20 -13.29 15.44 6.04
C HIS A 20 -12.47 15.50 7.33
N ASP A 21 -11.29 16.11 7.24
CA ASP A 21 -10.34 16.39 8.32
C ASP A 21 -9.71 15.19 9.05
N ARG A 22 -9.85 13.97 8.51
CA ARG A 22 -8.98 12.83 8.89
C ARG A 22 -7.83 12.71 7.88
N HIS A 23 -6.64 13.04 8.35
CA HIS A 23 -5.29 13.02 7.74
C HIS A 23 -4.91 11.76 6.93
N VAL A 24 -5.69 11.32 5.94
CA VAL A 24 -5.36 10.19 5.08
C VAL A 24 -4.82 10.72 3.76
N ASN A 25 -3.50 10.79 3.66
CA ASN A 25 -2.84 11.11 2.39
C ASN A 25 -2.78 9.85 1.53
N PRO A 26 -3.02 9.95 0.20
CA PRO A 26 -2.76 8.83 -0.70
C PRO A 26 -1.31 8.39 -0.53
N GLN A 27 -1.08 7.08 -0.48
CA GLN A 27 0.27 6.50 -0.40
C GLN A 27 0.64 5.83 -1.71
N ILE A 28 -0.20 4.91 -2.20
CA ILE A 28 0.09 4.11 -3.40
C ILE A 28 0.02 4.94 -4.68
N TYR A 29 -0.96 5.82 -4.82
CA TYR A 29 -1.15 6.66 -6.01
C TYR A 29 -0.66 8.11 -5.83
N ALA A 30 0.10 8.37 -4.77
CA ALA A 30 0.55 9.72 -4.43
C ALA A 30 1.39 10.33 -5.56
N GLY A 31 0.97 11.51 -6.04
CA GLY A 31 1.70 12.26 -7.05
C GLY A 31 1.80 11.58 -8.43
N LEU A 32 0.95 10.59 -8.73
CA LEU A 32 0.87 10.02 -10.09
C LEU A 32 0.07 10.92 -11.02
N ASP A 33 0.53 11.03 -12.27
CA ASP A 33 -0.19 11.69 -13.37
C ASP A 33 -0.57 10.73 -14.52
N GLY A 34 -0.28 9.44 -14.36
CA GLY A 34 -0.52 8.40 -15.35
C GLY A 34 0.64 8.16 -16.33
N THR A 35 1.67 9.02 -16.32
CA THR A 35 2.83 8.92 -17.22
C THR A 35 4.17 8.87 -16.48
N ASN A 36 4.21 9.38 -15.25
CA ASN A 36 5.39 9.47 -14.39
C ASN A 36 5.67 8.21 -13.56
N TRP A 37 5.59 7.04 -14.20
CA TRP A 37 5.77 5.72 -13.58
C TRP A 37 7.15 5.10 -13.83
N ARG A 38 8.03 5.80 -14.56
CA ARG A 38 9.40 5.32 -14.83
C ARG A 38 10.25 5.43 -13.57
N LEU A 39 11.38 4.72 -13.56
CA LEU A 39 12.29 4.64 -12.42
C LEU A 39 12.65 6.02 -11.84
N ALA A 40 13.09 6.95 -12.69
CA ALA A 40 13.50 8.29 -12.25
C ALA A 40 12.35 9.07 -11.58
N ASP A 41 11.12 8.93 -12.09
CA ASP A 41 9.94 9.58 -11.53
C ASP A 41 9.51 8.95 -10.20
N TYR A 42 9.67 7.63 -10.06
CA TYR A 42 9.42 6.92 -8.81
C TYR A 42 10.42 7.35 -7.73
N GLU A 43 11.72 7.40 -8.06
CA GLU A 43 12.76 7.89 -7.16
C GLU A 43 12.56 9.36 -6.78
N ALA A 44 12.19 10.23 -7.73
CA ALA A 44 11.90 11.64 -7.48
C ALA A 44 10.73 11.86 -6.49
N ARG A 45 9.79 10.91 -6.43
CA ARG A 45 8.67 10.91 -5.46
C ARG A 45 9.01 10.20 -4.14
N GLY A 46 10.28 9.84 -3.93
CA GLY A 46 10.75 9.18 -2.71
C GLY A 46 10.68 7.65 -2.73
N GLY A 47 10.45 7.05 -3.90
CA GLY A 47 10.53 5.60 -4.09
C GLY A 47 11.91 5.05 -3.77
N TYR A 48 11.98 3.77 -3.38
CA TYR A 48 13.17 3.06 -2.94
C TYR A 48 13.82 3.56 -1.64
N GLN A 49 13.32 4.62 -1.00
CA GLN A 49 13.89 5.12 0.24
C GLN A 49 13.80 4.11 1.39
N ALA A 50 12.67 3.41 1.50
CA ALA A 50 12.48 2.40 2.55
C ALA A 50 13.42 1.21 2.34
N LEU A 51 13.49 0.69 1.11
CA LEU A 51 14.43 -0.38 0.77
C LEU A 51 15.88 0.04 1.02
N ARG A 52 16.26 1.25 0.59
CA ARG A 52 17.62 1.77 0.76
C ARG A 52 17.98 1.86 2.25
N LYS A 53 17.07 2.40 3.08
CA LYS A 53 17.22 2.44 4.53
C LYS A 53 17.42 1.06 5.15
N ILE A 54 16.59 0.08 4.77
CA ILE A 54 16.69 -1.30 5.28
C ILE A 54 18.08 -1.88 5.01
N LEU A 55 18.59 -1.69 3.79
CA LEU A 55 19.89 -2.20 3.37
C LEU A 55 21.07 -1.42 3.96
N THR A 56 20.97 -0.10 4.10
CA THR A 56 22.08 0.75 4.60
C THR A 56 22.20 0.72 6.12
N ASP A 57 21.08 0.76 6.83
CA ASP A 57 21.05 0.81 8.29
C ASP A 57 21.21 -0.60 8.90
N GLY A 58 21.23 -1.64 8.05
CA GLY A 58 21.45 -3.03 8.46
C GLY A 58 20.28 -3.62 9.24
N LEU A 59 19.03 -3.25 8.92
CA LEU A 59 17.86 -3.85 9.57
C LEU A 59 17.82 -5.35 9.31
N THR A 60 17.66 -6.13 10.38
CA THR A 60 17.55 -7.58 10.26
C THR A 60 16.17 -7.97 9.73
N PRO A 61 16.04 -9.15 9.09
CA PRO A 61 14.73 -9.67 8.68
C PRO A 61 13.71 -9.76 9.82
N ASP A 62 14.17 -10.02 11.06
CA ASP A 62 13.31 -10.05 12.24
C ASP A 62 12.76 -8.67 12.60
N GLN A 63 13.56 -7.62 12.48
CA GLN A 63 13.12 -6.25 12.72
C GLN A 63 12.09 -5.81 11.67
N VAL A 64 12.32 -6.13 10.40
CA VAL A 64 11.36 -5.83 9.31
C VAL A 64 10.04 -6.58 9.54
N ILE A 65 10.09 -7.86 9.90
CA ILE A 65 8.88 -8.64 10.22
C ILE A 65 8.14 -8.09 11.44
N ALA A 66 8.87 -7.66 12.47
CA ALA A 66 8.29 -7.03 13.65
C ALA A 66 7.57 -5.73 13.30
N GLU A 67 8.16 -4.89 12.44
CA GLU A 67 7.54 -3.65 11.95
C GLU A 67 6.25 -3.94 11.17
N VAL A 68 6.26 -4.92 10.25
CA VAL A 68 5.05 -5.30 9.49
C VAL A 68 3.99 -5.94 10.40
N LYS A 69 4.38 -6.62 11.47
CA LYS A 69 3.44 -7.12 12.48
C LYS A 69 2.84 -5.97 13.28
N ALA A 70 3.64 -5.00 13.70
CA ALA A 70 3.20 -3.82 14.44
C ALA A 70 2.27 -2.92 13.64
N SER A 71 2.46 -2.82 12.31
CA SER A 71 1.59 -2.03 11.43
C SER A 71 0.17 -2.57 11.29
N GLY A 72 -0.09 -3.81 11.72
CA GLY A 72 -1.40 -4.44 11.58
C GLY A 72 -1.79 -4.76 10.14
N LEU A 73 -0.81 -4.82 9.22
CA LEU A 73 -1.08 -5.12 7.81
C LEU A 73 -1.76 -6.48 7.65
N ARG A 74 -2.91 -6.48 6.99
CA ARG A 74 -3.68 -7.68 6.60
C ARG A 74 -3.59 -7.90 5.10
N GLY A 75 -3.66 -9.16 4.69
CA GLY A 75 -3.66 -9.55 3.29
C GLY A 75 -4.80 -8.89 2.50
N ARG A 76 -4.47 -8.29 1.35
CA ARG A 76 -5.40 -7.53 0.49
C ARG A 76 -5.98 -8.32 -0.69
N GLY A 77 -5.64 -9.60 -0.81
CA GLY A 77 -6.24 -10.53 -1.78
C GLY A 77 -7.47 -11.28 -1.25
N GLY A 78 -8.28 -10.66 -0.38
CA GLY A 78 -9.52 -11.24 0.14
C GLY A 78 -9.40 -12.01 1.47
N ALA A 79 -8.35 -12.82 1.67
CA ALA A 79 -8.24 -13.68 2.87
C ALA A 79 -8.07 -12.92 4.20
N GLY A 80 -7.52 -11.69 4.17
CA GLY A 80 -7.39 -10.85 5.37
C GLY A 80 -6.46 -11.40 6.47
N PHE A 81 -5.59 -12.38 6.17
CA PHE A 81 -4.64 -12.92 7.15
C PHE A 81 -3.55 -11.89 7.52
N PRO A 82 -3.10 -11.78 8.78
CA PRO A 82 -2.06 -10.84 9.17
C PRO A 82 -0.72 -11.11 8.48
N THR A 83 -0.23 -10.16 7.67
CA THR A 83 0.95 -10.34 6.80
C THR A 83 2.23 -10.58 7.60
N GLY A 84 2.48 -9.79 8.66
CA GLY A 84 3.67 -9.96 9.50
C GLY A 84 3.70 -11.32 10.23
N LEU A 85 2.53 -11.85 10.60
CA LEU A 85 2.44 -13.20 11.16
C LEU A 85 2.74 -14.26 10.09
N LYS A 86 2.19 -14.10 8.87
CA LYS A 86 2.47 -14.99 7.73
C LYS A 86 3.97 -15.08 7.45
N TRP A 87 4.67 -13.95 7.43
CA TRP A 87 6.12 -13.92 7.20
C TRP A 87 6.90 -14.63 8.32
N SER A 88 6.45 -14.53 9.58
CA SER A 88 7.12 -15.18 10.70
C SER A 88 7.06 -16.72 10.69
N PHE A 89 6.20 -17.32 9.87
CA PHE A 89 6.15 -18.78 9.69
C PHE A 89 7.25 -19.30 8.76
N MET A 90 7.93 -18.44 8.00
CA MET A 90 9.00 -18.88 7.11
C MET A 90 10.22 -19.37 7.90
N PRO A 91 10.72 -20.60 7.68
CA PRO A 91 11.85 -21.12 8.43
C PRO A 91 13.12 -20.30 8.17
N ARG A 92 13.78 -19.84 9.23
CA ARG A 92 15.02 -19.04 9.12
C ARG A 92 16.12 -19.84 8.44
N GLN A 93 16.34 -21.06 8.92
CA GLN A 93 17.44 -21.93 8.52
C GLN A 93 17.02 -22.98 7.47
N PHE A 94 16.13 -22.62 6.55
CA PHE A 94 15.79 -23.53 5.46
C PHE A 94 17.02 -23.73 4.54
N PRO A 95 17.50 -24.96 4.32
CA PRO A 95 18.76 -25.23 3.61
C PRO A 95 18.66 -25.09 2.07
N GLY A 96 17.60 -24.47 1.54
CA GLY A 96 17.35 -24.35 0.11
C GLY A 96 16.89 -22.97 -0.33
N GLN A 97 16.72 -22.80 -1.65
CA GLN A 97 16.25 -21.56 -2.23
C GLN A 97 14.82 -21.25 -1.78
N LYS A 98 14.61 -20.02 -1.31
CA LYS A 98 13.27 -19.48 -1.03
C LYS A 98 12.78 -18.69 -2.23
N TYR A 99 11.47 -18.72 -2.45
CA TYR A 99 10.81 -18.01 -3.53
C TYR A 99 9.74 -17.10 -2.98
N LEU A 100 9.66 -15.90 -3.55
CA LEU A 100 8.59 -14.95 -3.33
C LEU A 100 7.67 -14.95 -4.56
N VAL A 101 6.37 -14.94 -4.33
CA VAL A 101 5.37 -14.86 -5.39
C VAL A 101 4.46 -13.65 -5.12
N CYS A 102 4.41 -12.74 -6.07
CA CYS A 102 3.38 -11.71 -6.12
C CYS A 102 2.16 -12.30 -6.84
N ASN A 103 1.02 -12.40 -6.17
CA ASN A 103 -0.22 -12.80 -6.83
C ASN A 103 -0.86 -11.56 -7.47
N SER A 104 -0.72 -11.42 -8.78
CA SER A 104 -1.34 -10.39 -9.59
C SER A 104 -2.55 -10.89 -10.40
N ASP A 105 -3.06 -12.09 -10.08
CA ASP A 105 -4.25 -12.64 -10.72
C ASP A 105 -5.51 -11.98 -10.14
N GLU A 106 -5.89 -10.85 -10.74
CA GLU A 106 -7.07 -10.06 -10.37
C GLU A 106 -8.29 -10.49 -11.20
N GLY A 107 -8.73 -11.74 -11.02
CA GLY A 107 -9.82 -12.34 -11.80
C GLY A 107 -11.24 -12.20 -11.20
N GLU A 108 -11.37 -11.70 -9.97
CA GLU A 108 -12.67 -11.57 -9.31
C GLU A 108 -13.52 -10.43 -9.94
N PRO A 109 -14.77 -10.68 -10.35
CA PRO A 109 -15.62 -9.65 -10.92
C PRO A 109 -15.77 -8.42 -10.02
N GLY A 110 -15.53 -7.23 -10.57
CA GLY A 110 -15.59 -5.97 -9.83
C GLY A 110 -14.29 -5.58 -9.12
N THR A 111 -13.22 -6.38 -9.22
CA THR A 111 -11.88 -6.03 -8.77
C THR A 111 -11.03 -5.49 -9.92
N CYS A 112 -10.37 -4.36 -9.71
CA CYS A 112 -9.55 -3.67 -10.72
C CYS A 112 -8.45 -2.79 -10.08
N LYS A 113 -8.12 -3.02 -8.81
CA LYS A 113 -7.19 -2.20 -8.03
C LYS A 113 -5.73 -2.55 -8.35
N ASP A 114 -5.41 -3.81 -8.59
CA ASP A 114 -4.03 -4.28 -8.76
C ASP A 114 -3.55 -4.00 -10.18
N ARG A 115 -4.43 -4.14 -11.18
CA ARG A 115 -4.16 -3.77 -12.57
C ARG A 115 -3.57 -2.36 -12.67
N ASP A 116 -4.22 -1.40 -12.03
CA ASP A 116 -3.83 0.01 -12.13
C ASP A 116 -2.51 0.30 -11.37
N ILE A 117 -2.22 -0.43 -10.29
CA ILE A 117 -0.93 -0.33 -9.59
C ILE A 117 0.19 -0.85 -10.50
N LEU A 118 -0.02 -2.00 -11.14
CA LEU A 118 0.97 -2.58 -12.05
C LEU A 118 1.19 -1.71 -13.29
N GLN A 119 0.15 -1.05 -13.77
CA GLN A 119 0.22 -0.20 -14.95
C GLN A 119 0.84 1.16 -14.66
N PHE A 120 0.48 1.81 -13.54
CA PHE A 120 0.82 3.20 -13.27
C PHE A 120 1.78 3.39 -12.10
N ASN A 121 2.12 2.34 -11.35
CA ASN A 121 3.14 2.41 -10.30
C ASN A 121 3.88 1.07 -10.11
N PRO A 122 4.47 0.46 -11.15
CA PRO A 122 5.07 -0.88 -11.06
C PRO A 122 6.21 -0.94 -10.04
N HIS A 123 6.97 0.14 -9.87
CA HIS A 123 8.12 0.17 -8.96
C HIS A 123 7.72 0.03 -7.49
N ILE A 124 6.50 0.45 -7.08
CA ILE A 124 6.03 0.24 -5.69
C ILE A 124 5.86 -1.25 -5.37
N VAL A 125 5.46 -2.05 -6.36
CA VAL A 125 5.32 -3.50 -6.22
C VAL A 125 6.70 -4.13 -6.15
N ILE A 126 7.62 -3.72 -7.03
CA ILE A 126 9.00 -4.22 -7.07
C ILE A 126 9.74 -3.91 -5.75
N GLU A 127 9.62 -2.69 -5.24
CA GLU A 127 10.21 -2.31 -3.95
C GLU A 127 9.63 -3.14 -2.81
N GLY A 128 8.30 -3.27 -2.75
CA GLY A 128 7.64 -4.11 -1.74
C GLY A 128 8.08 -5.58 -1.81
N MET A 129 8.27 -6.12 -3.01
CA MET A 129 8.78 -7.48 -3.22
C MET A 129 10.24 -7.61 -2.77
N ALA A 130 11.10 -6.63 -3.07
CA ALA A 130 12.48 -6.62 -2.62
C ALA A 130 12.61 -6.54 -1.09
N ILE A 131 11.72 -5.80 -0.43
CA ILE A 131 11.65 -5.74 1.05
C ILE A 131 11.17 -7.07 1.65
N ALA A 132 10.29 -7.79 0.95
CA ALA A 132 9.70 -9.04 1.44
C ALA A 132 10.59 -10.28 1.25
N ALA A 133 11.58 -10.23 0.35
CA ALA A 133 12.47 -11.34 0.01
C ALA A 133 13.53 -11.61 1.11
#